data_AF-A0A401PC57-F1
#
_entry.id   AF-A0A401PC57-F1
#
_cell.length_a   1.000
_cell.length_b   1.000
_cell.length_c   1.000
_cell.angle_alpha   90.00
_cell.angle_beta   90.00
_cell.angle_gamma   90.00
#
_symmetry.space_group_name_H-M   'P 1'
#
loop_
_entity.id
_entity.type
_entity.pdbx_description
1 polymer ?
#
loop_
_entity_poly.entity_id
_entity_poly.type
_entity_poly.pdbx_seq_one_letter_code
_entity_poly.pdbx_strand_id
1 'polypeptide(L)'
;MALLHLRLCLTTLLLWVIQKSGAFVFANVTELTVNPTAETEPDFSKFPYTGGIPRSRRRRQISPRGRNEILDYHNKVRSQVFPPAANMEYMLWDDRLAKSAEAWAAHCIWDHGPPSMLKYVGQNMSIQSGRYRSILDLVISWYEER
;
A
#
# COMPACT_ATOMS: atom_id res chain seq x y z
N MET A 1 39.09 -39.70 -11.34
CA MET A 1 39.71 -38.41 -10.95
C MET A 1 39.39 -37.27 -11.91
N ALA A 2 39.51 -37.41 -13.24
CA ALA A 2 39.30 -36.31 -14.21
C ALA A 2 37.87 -35.71 -14.23
N LEU A 3 36.83 -36.52 -14.03
CA LEU A 3 35.42 -36.05 -14.00
C LEU A 3 35.10 -35.12 -12.82
N LEU A 4 35.77 -35.29 -11.68
CA LEU A 4 35.55 -34.46 -10.50
C LEU A 4 36.16 -33.06 -10.71
N HIS A 5 37.35 -33.01 -11.31
CA HIS A 5 38.02 -31.74 -11.65
C HIS A 5 37.25 -30.93 -12.69
N LEU A 6 36.62 -31.57 -13.68
CA LEU A 6 35.80 -30.88 -14.67
C LEU A 6 34.55 -30.26 -14.04
N ARG A 7 33.89 -30.97 -13.11
CA ARG A 7 32.72 -30.44 -12.39
C ARG A 7 33.08 -29.29 -11.46
N LEU A 8 34.19 -29.40 -10.74
CA LEU A 8 34.70 -28.32 -9.89
C LEU A 8 35.03 -27.07 -10.74
N CYS A 9 35.67 -27.25 -11.90
CA CYS A 9 36.01 -26.14 -12.80
C CYS A 9 34.76 -25.46 -13.39
N LEU A 10 33.73 -26.23 -13.76
CA LEU A 10 32.46 -25.67 -14.23
C LEU A 10 31.74 -24.86 -13.15
N THR A 11 31.74 -25.33 -11.90
CA THR A 11 31.10 -24.61 -10.78
C THR A 11 31.83 -23.32 -10.40
N THR A 12 33.16 -23.30 -10.46
CA THR A 12 33.93 -22.08 -10.17
C THR A 12 33.77 -21.04 -11.26
N LEU A 13 33.66 -21.45 -12.53
CA LEU A 13 33.40 -20.53 -13.64
C LEU A 13 32.02 -19.89 -13.54
N LEU A 14 31.00 -20.67 -13.14
CA LEU A 14 29.63 -20.16 -12.99
C LEU A 14 29.52 -19.11 -11.87
N LEU A 15 30.19 -19.34 -10.74
CA LEU A 15 30.25 -18.38 -9.63
C LEU A 15 31.01 -17.10 -10.02
N TRP A 16 32.04 -17.19 -10.86
CA TRP A 16 32.81 -16.04 -11.34
C TRP A 16 32.00 -15.12 -12.27
N VAL A 17 31.09 -15.69 -13.07
CA VAL A 17 30.20 -14.91 -13.95
C VAL A 17 29.15 -14.14 -13.13
N ILE A 18 28.62 -14.74 -12.07
CA ILE A 18 27.58 -14.11 -11.22
C ILE A 18 28.16 -12.92 -10.43
N GLN A 19 29.46 -12.95 -10.08
CA GLN A 19 30.10 -11.89 -9.31
C GLN A 19 30.45 -10.64 -10.15
N LYS A 20 30.38 -10.70 -11.49
CA LYS A 20 30.65 -9.55 -12.39
C LYS A 20 29.44 -8.68 -12.71
N SER A 21 28.25 -9.00 -12.21
CA SER A 21 27.09 -8.09 -12.24
C SER A 21 27.08 -7.21 -11.00
N GLY A 22 28.12 -6.38 -10.85
CA GLY A 22 28.24 -5.41 -9.77
C GLY A 22 27.40 -4.15 -10.01
N ALA A 23 26.69 -3.76 -8.94
CA ALA A 23 26.29 -2.40 -8.58
C ALA A 23 25.56 -1.53 -9.63
N PHE A 24 24.23 -1.58 -9.61
CA PHE A 24 23.43 -0.42 -10.00
C PHE A 24 23.55 0.65 -8.89
N VAL A 25 24.43 1.62 -9.14
CA VAL A 25 24.53 2.85 -8.36
C VAL A 25 23.30 3.71 -8.65
N PHE A 26 22.43 3.89 -7.65
CA PHE A 26 21.41 4.94 -7.72
C PHE A 26 22.09 6.30 -7.55
N ALA A 27 22.08 7.11 -8.61
CA ALA A 27 22.43 8.52 -8.49
C ALA A 27 21.35 9.23 -7.65
N ASN A 28 21.74 9.69 -6.46
CA ASN A 28 20.94 10.55 -5.61
C ASN A 28 20.99 11.98 -6.17
N VAL A 29 19.89 12.47 -6.75
CA VAL A 29 19.77 13.86 -7.22
C VAL A 29 19.13 14.69 -6.12
N THR A 30 19.97 15.29 -5.29
CA THR A 30 19.61 16.44 -4.45
C THR A 30 19.97 17.72 -5.19
N GLU A 31 19.05 18.68 -5.13
CA GLU A 31 19.21 20.11 -5.40
C GLU A 31 19.49 20.59 -6.84
N LEU A 32 18.47 21.18 -7.43
CA LEU A 32 18.63 22.37 -8.26
C LEU A 32 17.74 23.47 -7.67
N THR A 33 18.36 24.30 -6.84
CA THR A 33 17.95 25.66 -6.55
C THR A 33 17.99 26.46 -7.85
N VAL A 34 16.84 26.94 -8.31
CA VAL A 34 16.74 27.92 -9.40
C VAL A 34 16.14 29.20 -8.82
N ASN A 35 16.95 30.26 -8.82
CA ASN A 35 16.56 31.62 -8.49
C ASN A 35 15.53 32.15 -9.51
N PRO A 36 14.55 32.96 -9.10
CA PRO A 36 13.57 33.51 -10.01
C PRO A 36 14.10 34.81 -10.63
N THR A 37 14.44 34.78 -11.92
CA THR A 37 14.59 36.02 -12.69
C THR A 37 13.85 35.90 -14.03
N ALA A 38 12.74 36.63 -14.09
CA ALA A 38 12.09 37.22 -15.26
C ALA A 38 11.84 36.30 -16.48
N GLU A 39 10.63 35.76 -16.59
CA GLU A 39 10.10 35.29 -17.87
C GLU A 39 8.70 35.86 -18.12
N THR A 40 8.54 36.37 -19.34
CA THR A 40 7.37 36.99 -19.94
C THR A 40 6.17 36.05 -19.96
N GLU A 41 5.04 36.49 -19.42
CA GLU A 41 3.76 35.76 -19.39
C GLU A 41 3.29 35.35 -20.81
N PRO A 42 3.08 34.06 -21.11
CA PRO A 42 2.46 33.65 -22.36
C PRO A 42 0.93 33.79 -22.24
N ASP A 43 0.35 34.56 -23.16
CA ASP A 43 -1.09 34.81 -23.30
C ASP A 43 -1.86 33.49 -23.52
N PHE A 44 -2.53 33.04 -22.46
CA PHE A 44 -3.27 31.78 -22.38
C PHE A 44 -4.67 31.84 -23.02
N SER A 45 -5.02 32.93 -23.72
CA SER A 45 -6.36 33.16 -24.28
C SER A 45 -6.72 32.31 -25.51
N LYS A 46 -5.83 31.42 -26.00
CA LYS A 46 -6.00 30.71 -27.28
C LYS A 46 -6.16 29.18 -27.24
N PHE A 47 -6.31 28.56 -26.07
CA PHE A 47 -6.56 27.10 -25.99
C PHE A 47 -7.95 26.79 -25.43
N PRO A 48 -8.96 26.54 -26.28
CA PRO A 48 -10.24 26.02 -25.82
C PRO A 48 -10.10 24.52 -25.51
N TYR A 49 -10.62 24.09 -24.36
CA TYR A 49 -10.62 22.72 -23.83
C TYR A 49 -9.26 22.13 -23.40
N THR A 50 -8.74 22.60 -22.27
CA THR A 50 -7.99 21.69 -21.39
C THR A 50 -8.99 20.94 -20.52
N GLY A 51 -9.47 19.80 -21.02
CA GLY A 51 -10.02 18.77 -20.15
C GLY A 51 -8.96 18.49 -19.09
N GLY A 52 -9.24 18.85 -17.83
CA GLY A 52 -8.25 18.84 -16.77
C GLY A 52 -7.52 17.50 -16.75
N ILE A 53 -6.19 17.54 -16.77
CA ILE A 53 -5.34 16.36 -16.63
C ILE A 53 -5.91 15.54 -15.46
N PRO A 54 -6.32 14.28 -15.67
CA PRO A 54 -6.83 13.45 -14.59
C PRO A 54 -5.76 13.45 -13.50
N ARG A 55 -6.06 14.07 -12.35
CA ARG A 55 -5.19 13.98 -11.20
C ARG A 55 -5.10 12.50 -10.88
N SER A 56 -3.97 11.88 -11.22
CA SER A 56 -3.66 10.51 -10.81
C SER A 56 -3.85 10.48 -9.31
N ARG A 57 -4.94 9.83 -8.87
CA ARG A 57 -5.26 9.70 -7.46
C ARG A 57 -4.16 8.79 -6.92
N ARG A 58 -3.11 9.39 -6.34
CA ARG A 58 -1.97 8.66 -5.76
C ARG A 58 -2.57 7.54 -4.90
N ARG A 59 -2.29 6.28 -5.25
CA ARG A 59 -2.69 5.13 -4.43
C ARG A 59 -2.11 5.38 -3.05
N ARG A 60 -2.97 5.67 -2.07
CA ARG A 60 -2.56 5.86 -0.69
C ARG A 60 -2.54 4.49 -0.07
N GLN A 61 -1.36 3.86 -0.05
CA GLN A 61 -1.13 2.70 0.79
C GLN A 61 -1.35 3.11 2.25
N ILE A 62 -1.90 2.20 3.07
CA ILE A 62 -2.01 2.41 4.52
C ILE A 62 -0.58 2.54 5.08
N SER A 63 -0.29 3.65 5.75
CA SER A 63 1.02 3.88 6.37
C SER A 63 1.22 2.94 7.58
N PRO A 64 2.47 2.68 8.02
CA PRO A 64 2.73 1.93 9.24
C PRO A 64 2.01 2.49 10.47
N ARG A 65 1.89 3.83 10.54
CA ARG A 65 1.10 4.50 11.58
C ARG A 65 -0.39 4.18 11.47
N GLY A 66 -0.96 4.28 10.26
CA GLY A 66 -2.36 3.96 10.03
C GLY A 66 -2.71 2.50 10.36
N ARG A 67 -1.79 1.57 10.09
CA ARG A 67 -1.90 0.17 10.52
C ARG A 67 -2.11 0.05 12.03
N ASN A 68 -1.24 0.70 12.81
CA ASN A 68 -1.32 0.65 14.27
C ASN A 68 -2.60 1.33 14.77
N GLU A 69 -2.98 2.48 14.21
CA GLU A 69 -4.22 3.18 14.56
C GLU A 69 -5.47 2.28 14.35
N ILE A 70 -5.54 1.54 13.24
CA ILE A 70 -6.61 0.58 12.98
C ILE A 70 -6.62 -0.53 14.04
N LEU A 71 -5.47 -1.16 14.28
CA LEU A 71 -5.36 -2.31 15.18
C LEU A 71 -5.65 -1.95 16.64
N ASP A 72 -5.07 -0.85 17.11
CA ASP A 72 -5.23 -0.34 18.47
C ASP A 72 -6.69 0.01 18.74
N TYR A 73 -7.36 0.66 17.79
CA TYR A 73 -8.77 1.00 17.93
C TYR A 73 -9.67 -0.24 17.99
N HIS A 74 -9.47 -1.23 17.10
CA HIS A 74 -10.22 -2.49 17.15
C HIS A 74 -10.05 -3.19 18.50
N ASN A 75 -8.81 -3.33 18.98
CA ASN A 75 -8.54 -3.98 20.28
C ASN A 75 -9.15 -3.19 21.44
N LYS A 76 -9.09 -1.84 21.40
CA LYS A 76 -9.75 -0.98 22.38
C LYS A 76 -11.25 -1.27 22.43
N VAL A 77 -11.96 -1.18 21.32
CA VAL A 77 -13.43 -1.35 21.34
C VAL A 77 -13.85 -2.80 21.64
N ARG A 78 -13.05 -3.80 21.22
CA ARG A 78 -13.25 -5.22 21.59
C ARG A 78 -13.18 -5.45 23.10
N SER A 79 -12.34 -4.71 23.82
CA SER A 79 -12.27 -4.77 25.29
C SER A 79 -13.42 -4.06 26.01
N GLN A 80 -14.27 -3.33 25.27
CA GLN A 80 -15.35 -2.49 25.79
C GLN A 80 -16.74 -2.98 25.35
N VAL A 81 -16.84 -4.24 24.92
CA VAL A 81 -18.11 -4.83 24.52
C VAL A 81 -19.03 -5.05 25.73
N PHE A 82 -20.34 -4.94 25.50
CA PHE A 82 -21.39 -5.10 26.49
C PHE A 82 -22.54 -5.88 25.82
N PRO A 83 -23.02 -6.98 26.42
CA PRO A 83 -22.51 -7.59 27.65
C PRO A 83 -21.04 -8.05 27.53
N PRO A 84 -20.29 -8.16 28.66
CA PRO A 84 -18.88 -8.56 28.61
C PRO A 84 -18.71 -9.93 27.93
N ALA A 85 -17.76 -10.03 27.00
CA ALA A 85 -17.48 -11.27 26.31
C ALA A 85 -16.65 -12.22 27.18
N ALA A 86 -17.02 -13.49 27.22
CA ALA A 86 -16.32 -14.51 28.00
C ALA A 86 -14.92 -14.84 27.44
N ASN A 87 -14.71 -14.66 26.12
CA ASN A 87 -13.45 -14.98 25.46
C ASN A 87 -13.21 -14.11 24.21
N MET A 88 -13.01 -12.80 24.41
CA MET A 88 -12.66 -11.90 23.31
C MET A 88 -11.15 -11.90 23.07
N GLU A 89 -10.71 -12.50 21.95
CA GLU A 89 -9.28 -12.59 21.62
C GLU A 89 -8.66 -11.24 21.23
N TYR A 90 -7.36 -11.10 21.43
CA TYR A 90 -6.60 -9.92 21.00
C TYR A 90 -6.24 -10.03 19.52
N MET A 91 -6.54 -8.99 18.74
CA MET A 91 -6.23 -8.98 17.31
C MET A 91 -4.77 -8.63 17.06
N LEU A 92 -4.18 -9.30 16.07
CA LEU A 92 -2.87 -8.99 15.51
C LEU A 92 -3.02 -8.64 14.03
N TRP A 93 -2.09 -7.85 13.52
CA TRP A 93 -2.04 -7.55 12.09
C TRP A 93 -1.51 -8.74 11.29
N ASP A 94 -2.21 -9.15 10.23
CA ASP A 94 -1.74 -10.14 9.25
C ASP A 94 -1.47 -9.45 7.90
N ASP A 95 -0.21 -9.44 7.46
CA ASP A 95 0.19 -8.79 6.20
C ASP A 95 -0.35 -9.49 4.94
N ARG A 96 -0.74 -10.77 5.01
CA ARG A 96 -1.38 -11.48 3.89
C ARG A 96 -2.83 -11.05 3.74
N LEU A 97 -3.55 -10.85 4.85
CA LEU A 97 -4.88 -10.26 4.82
C LEU A 97 -4.84 -8.82 4.30
N ALA A 98 -3.86 -8.03 4.74
CA ALA A 98 -3.68 -6.67 4.24
C ALA A 98 -3.43 -6.61 2.73
N LYS A 99 -2.56 -7.47 2.20
CA LYS A 99 -2.31 -7.59 0.74
C LYS A 99 -3.56 -8.02 -0.02
N SER A 100 -4.35 -8.93 0.56
CA SER A 100 -5.60 -9.40 -0.04
C SER A 100 -6.65 -8.28 -0.10
N ALA A 101 -6.78 -7.50 0.97
CA ALA A 101 -7.66 -6.33 1.03
C ALA A 101 -7.21 -5.24 0.05
N GLU A 102 -5.91 -4.97 -0.07
CA GLU A 102 -5.36 -4.04 -1.07
C GLU A 102 -5.67 -4.50 -2.49
N ALA A 103 -5.47 -5.78 -2.79
CA ALA A 103 -5.79 -6.36 -4.09
C ALA A 103 -7.28 -6.22 -4.42
N TRP A 104 -8.18 -6.50 -3.47
CA TRP A 104 -9.62 -6.32 -3.67
C TRP A 104 -10.01 -4.86 -3.89
N ALA A 105 -9.52 -3.94 -3.05
CA ALA A 105 -9.80 -2.51 -3.15
C ALA A 105 -9.33 -1.91 -4.49
N ALA A 106 -8.28 -2.47 -5.10
CA ALA A 106 -7.77 -2.03 -6.40
C ALA A 106 -8.75 -2.24 -7.56
N HIS A 107 -9.75 -3.13 -7.42
CA HIS A 107 -10.82 -3.29 -8.40
C HIS A 107 -11.78 -2.10 -8.45
N CYS A 108 -11.83 -1.27 -7.39
CA CYS A 108 -12.75 -0.15 -7.26
C CYS A 108 -14.24 -0.54 -7.44
N ILE A 109 -14.60 -1.75 -7.01
CA ILE A 109 -15.98 -2.25 -7.01
C ILE A 109 -16.50 -2.17 -5.58
N TRP A 110 -17.68 -1.58 -5.40
CA TRP A 110 -18.36 -1.54 -4.10
C TRP A 110 -19.18 -2.81 -3.88
N ASP A 111 -18.47 -3.93 -3.70
CA ASP A 111 -19.04 -5.24 -3.42
C ASP A 111 -18.03 -6.11 -2.65
N HIS A 112 -18.50 -7.15 -1.98
CA HIS A 112 -17.64 -8.05 -1.20
C HIS A 112 -16.88 -9.04 -2.09
N GLY A 113 -15.64 -9.36 -1.71
CA GLY A 113 -14.89 -10.41 -2.40
C GLY A 113 -13.42 -10.54 -2.03
N PRO A 114 -12.71 -11.49 -2.69
CA PRO A 114 -13.24 -12.47 -3.65
C PRO A 114 -14.08 -13.57 -2.95
N PRO A 115 -15.13 -14.14 -3.59
CA PRO A 115 -16.04 -15.11 -2.94
C PRO A 115 -15.36 -16.33 -2.31
N SER A 116 -14.27 -16.82 -2.92
CA SER A 116 -13.48 -17.94 -2.39
C SER A 116 -12.85 -17.66 -1.02
N MET A 117 -12.55 -16.38 -0.73
CA MET A 117 -11.95 -15.95 0.54
C MET A 117 -13.00 -15.72 1.62
N LEU A 118 -14.17 -15.20 1.25
CA LEU A 118 -15.25 -14.84 2.18
C LEU A 118 -15.82 -16.02 2.98
N LYS A 119 -15.58 -17.26 2.52
CA LYS A 119 -15.93 -18.47 3.27
C LYS A 119 -15.18 -18.60 4.60
N TYR A 120 -13.98 -18.01 4.70
CA TYR A 120 -13.07 -18.19 5.83
C TYR A 120 -12.66 -16.87 6.50
N VAL A 121 -12.84 -15.74 5.81
CA VAL A 121 -12.40 -14.41 6.26
C VAL A 121 -13.56 -13.43 6.12
N GLY A 122 -13.92 -12.75 7.21
CA GLY A 122 -14.89 -11.66 7.18
C GLY A 122 -14.33 -10.39 6.53
N GLN A 123 -15.20 -9.51 6.04
CA GLN A 123 -14.80 -8.28 5.37
C GLN A 123 -15.75 -7.14 5.73
N ASN A 124 -15.19 -6.04 6.22
CA ASN A 124 -15.88 -4.75 6.30
C ASN A 124 -15.38 -3.84 5.19
N MET A 125 -16.26 -3.00 4.66
CA MET A 125 -15.93 -2.05 3.61
C MET A 125 -16.35 -0.65 4.02
N SER A 126 -15.63 0.35 3.49
CA SER A 126 -15.97 1.75 3.66
C SER A 126 -15.72 2.49 2.36
N ILE A 127 -16.68 3.30 1.94
CA ILE A 127 -16.52 4.21 0.81
C ILE A 127 -16.62 5.64 1.30
N GLN A 128 -15.80 6.51 0.72
CA GLN A 128 -15.83 7.93 1.02
C GLN A 128 -15.77 8.76 -0.27
N SER A 129 -16.63 9.77 -0.33
CA SER A 129 -16.57 10.86 -1.30
C SER A 129 -16.29 12.21 -0.62
N GLY A 130 -15.67 13.15 -1.34
CA GLY A 130 -15.45 14.51 -0.87
C GLY A 130 -14.11 14.72 -0.16
N ARG A 131 -14.12 15.48 0.95
CA ARG A 131 -12.90 15.79 1.73
C ARG A 131 -12.32 14.53 2.35
N TYR A 132 -11.00 14.50 2.51
CA TYR A 132 -10.29 13.40 3.16
C TYR A 132 -10.79 13.19 4.59
N ARG A 133 -11.16 11.95 4.95
CA ARG A 133 -11.26 11.50 6.34
C ARG A 133 -10.07 10.62 6.67
N SER A 134 -9.72 10.55 7.95
CA SER A 134 -8.70 9.62 8.41
C SER A 134 -9.18 8.19 8.21
N ILE A 135 -8.24 7.26 8.08
CA ILE A 135 -8.56 5.82 8.02
C ILE A 135 -9.30 5.37 9.28
N LEU A 136 -8.98 5.98 10.42
CA LEU A 136 -9.60 5.70 11.70
C LEU A 136 -11.09 6.09 11.71
N ASP A 137 -11.47 7.20 11.09
CA ASP A 137 -12.89 7.62 11.00
C ASP A 137 -13.75 6.58 10.27
N LEU A 138 -13.17 5.88 9.29
CA LEU A 138 -13.85 4.82 8.56
C LEU A 138 -14.06 3.59 9.46
N VAL A 139 -13.07 3.25 10.28
CA VAL A 139 -13.17 2.15 11.25
C VAL A 139 -14.15 2.45 12.38
N ILE A 140 -14.12 3.69 12.90
CA ILE A 140 -15.08 4.15 13.91
C ILE A 140 -16.51 3.96 13.39
N SER A 141 -16.78 4.29 12.12
CA SER A 141 -18.12 4.15 11.56
C SER A 141 -18.70 2.73 11.62
N TRP A 142 -17.87 1.69 11.56
CA TRP A 142 -18.32 0.29 11.73
C TRP A 142 -18.67 -0.05 13.17
N TYR A 143 -17.96 0.55 14.13
CA TYR A 143 -18.25 0.32 15.55
C TYR A 143 -19.51 1.04 16.00
N GLU A 144 -19.84 2.19 15.41
CA GLU A 144 -21.05 2.96 15.70
C GLU A 144 -22.34 2.32 15.14
N GLU A 145 -22.26 1.14 14.51
CA GLU A 145 -23.43 0.32 14.13
C GLU A 145 -24.13 -0.33 15.35
N ARG A 146 -23.64 -0.05 16.56
CA ARG A 146 -23.97 -0.70 17.82
C ARG A 146 -25.41 -0.51 18.30
#